data_AF-B3JJJ4-F1
#
_entry.id   AF-B3JJJ4-F1
#
_cell.length_a   1.000
_cell.length_b   1.000
_cell.length_c   1.000
_cell.angle_alpha   90.00
_cell.angle_beta   90.00
_cell.angle_gamma   90.00
#
_symmetry.space_group_name_H-M   'P 1'
#
loop_
_entity.id
_entity.type
_entity.pdbx_description
1 polymer ?
#
loop_
_entity_poly.entity_id
_entity_poly.type
_entity_poly.pdbx_seq_one_letter_code
_entity_poly.pdbx_strand_id
1 'polypeptide(L)'
;MESILNLGNQCKSDNAFTKKARLLQSMYRVKIGEEEGVGPTKTSKRKYGNMISGGEISGKNFLMKETFEYAKKRVKNRKDNETIDEFRLFNNLLSSMPMAFNLFHPLMLLLEENPEKVTLTIRSIFKNIPVFVVTKIGLEFIPTPIEKYAKDKSAMDAYIQFQDNNGEKHIIAIETKYTDILGLNEAHNCEEQKQMLIDTGLFCAEFEGLLIANKIKLTQIYRNLLLTERYREVENLKDSYSVVLSPKEHPSTEKEIRSVTEYLKPEYAYKLSAVTLEDFVDTMIQCLPEYYAQVYERFRERYLEFE
;
A
#
# COMPACT_ATOMS: atom_id res chain seq x y z
N MET A 1 1.14 18.00 36.70
CA MET A 1 2.32 18.51 35.98
C MET A 1 2.76 17.40 35.06
N GLU A 2 2.25 17.46 33.83
CA GLU A 2 2.44 16.48 32.76
C GLU A 2 3.93 16.17 32.63
N SER A 3 4.28 14.88 32.59
CA SER A 3 5.57 14.49 32.03
C SER A 3 5.64 15.17 30.67
N ILE A 4 6.62 16.03 30.44
CA ILE A 4 6.94 16.53 29.12
C ILE A 4 7.15 15.26 28.29
N LEU A 5 6.15 14.85 27.51
CA LEU A 5 6.23 13.64 26.70
C LEU A 5 7.44 13.86 25.80
N ASN A 6 8.50 13.07 25.99
CA ASN A 6 9.64 13.12 25.10
C ASN A 6 9.22 12.44 23.78
N LEU A 7 8.52 13.21 22.95
CA LEU A 7 8.04 12.79 21.64
C LEU A 7 9.20 12.50 20.68
N GLY A 8 10.43 12.90 21.02
CA GLY A 8 11.59 12.70 20.18
C GLY A 8 11.67 13.68 19.02
N ASN A 9 12.74 13.59 18.26
CA ASN A 9 13.12 14.49 17.20
C ASN A 9 12.15 14.43 16.02
N GLN A 10 11.73 15.60 15.56
CA GLN A 10 10.92 15.75 14.36
C GLN A 10 11.80 16.10 13.16
N CYS A 11 11.27 15.97 11.94
CA CYS A 11 12.02 16.26 10.73
C CYS A 11 11.61 17.64 10.15
N LYS A 12 12.59 18.55 10.03
CA LYS A 12 12.34 19.93 9.56
C LYS A 12 11.92 20.02 8.08
N SER A 13 12.24 19.01 7.28
CA SER A 13 11.88 18.96 5.86
C SER A 13 10.54 18.27 5.59
N ASP A 14 9.82 17.84 6.63
CA ASP A 14 8.48 17.29 6.46
C ASP A 14 7.53 18.36 5.91
N ASN A 15 6.70 17.97 4.94
CA ASN A 15 5.55 18.79 4.55
C ASN A 15 4.52 18.83 5.70
N ALA A 16 3.50 19.68 5.57
CA ALA A 16 2.50 19.90 6.61
C ALA A 16 1.82 18.60 7.07
N PHE A 17 1.44 17.73 6.12
CA PHE A 17 0.82 16.43 6.42
C PHE A 17 1.80 15.47 7.10
N THR A 18 3.00 15.28 6.55
CA THR A 18 4.03 14.39 7.12
C THR A 18 4.40 14.82 8.53
N LYS A 19 4.40 16.11 8.85
CA LYS A 19 4.65 16.63 10.20
C LYS A 19 3.58 16.17 11.19
N LYS A 20 2.29 16.25 10.83
CA LYS A 20 1.18 15.73 11.65
C LYS A 20 1.32 14.22 11.85
N ALA A 21 1.55 13.48 10.76
CA ALA A 21 1.69 12.03 10.79
C ALA A 21 2.89 11.57 11.64
N ARG A 22 4.04 12.25 11.55
CA ARG A 22 5.21 11.93 12.38
C ARG A 22 4.96 12.21 13.86
N LEU A 23 4.27 13.31 14.16
CA LEU A 23 3.90 13.64 15.54
C LEU A 23 2.97 12.56 16.12
N LEU A 24 1.96 12.12 15.36
CA LEU A 24 1.06 11.05 15.75
C LEU A 24 1.82 9.74 16.01
N GLN A 25 2.72 9.34 15.12
CA GLN A 25 3.56 8.15 15.36
C GLN A 25 4.52 8.32 16.55
N SER A 26 4.94 9.55 16.84
CA SER A 26 5.75 9.86 18.03
C SER A 26 4.95 9.69 19.32
N MET A 27 3.69 10.12 19.34
CA MET A 27 2.77 9.90 20.45
C MET A 27 2.47 8.42 20.62
N TYR A 28 2.20 7.70 19.52
CA TYR A 28 1.99 6.26 19.55
C TYR A 28 3.20 5.53 20.13
N ARG A 29 4.42 5.87 19.71
CA ARG A 29 5.67 5.31 20.26
C ARG A 29 5.73 5.43 21.79
N VAL A 30 5.42 6.61 22.32
CA VAL A 30 5.42 6.83 23.77
C VAL A 30 4.30 6.02 24.45
N LYS A 31 3.10 5.95 23.85
CA LYS A 31 1.97 5.14 24.34
C LYS A 31 2.33 3.66 24.48
N ILE A 32 3.12 3.11 23.56
CA ILE A 32 3.59 1.70 23.60
C ILE A 32 4.88 1.50 24.42
N GLY A 33 5.36 2.54 25.12
CA GLY A 33 6.51 2.49 26.00
C GLY A 33 7.84 2.23 25.28
N GLU A 34 7.98 2.70 24.03
CA GLU A 34 9.21 2.55 23.25
C GLU A 34 10.10 3.79 23.32
N GLU A 35 11.41 3.57 23.36
CA GLU A 35 12.40 4.65 23.29
C GLU A 35 12.59 5.15 21.85
N GLU A 36 13.15 6.36 21.72
CA GLU A 36 13.45 6.96 20.43
C GLU A 36 14.54 6.18 19.69
N GLY A 37 14.18 5.61 18.55
CA GLY A 37 15.08 4.88 17.66
C GLY A 37 15.83 5.76 16.66
N VAL A 38 16.66 5.12 15.85
CA VAL A 38 17.49 5.73 14.82
C VAL A 38 16.92 5.42 13.44
N GLY A 39 17.00 6.34 12.47
CA GLY A 39 16.43 6.12 11.13
C GLY A 39 16.66 7.27 10.15
N PRO A 40 16.09 7.22 8.93
CA PRO A 40 15.11 6.21 8.48
C PRO A 40 15.73 4.92 7.93
N THR A 41 17.06 4.87 7.72
CA THR A 41 17.77 3.68 7.24
C THR A 41 18.59 3.02 8.34
N LYS A 42 18.92 1.73 8.16
CA LYS A 42 19.72 0.93 9.10
C LYS A 42 21.07 1.56 9.46
N THR A 43 21.67 2.30 8.52
CA THR A 43 22.99 2.94 8.68
C THR A 43 22.91 4.39 9.17
N SER A 44 21.70 4.94 9.31
CA SER A 44 21.52 6.28 9.86
C SER A 44 22.05 6.35 11.30
N LYS A 45 22.41 7.56 11.72
CA LYS A 45 22.74 7.90 13.11
C LYS A 45 21.76 8.94 13.69
N ARG A 46 20.79 9.38 12.89
CA ARG A 46 19.78 10.38 13.29
C ARG A 46 18.67 9.70 14.05
N LYS A 47 18.27 10.28 15.17
CA LYS A 47 17.08 9.85 15.89
C LYS A 47 15.84 10.58 15.37
N TYR A 48 14.70 9.90 15.39
CA TYR A 48 13.40 10.51 15.10
C TYR A 48 12.32 9.92 16.00
N GLY A 49 11.32 10.73 16.34
CA GLY A 49 10.23 10.36 17.23
C GLY A 49 9.35 9.21 16.75
N ASN A 50 9.28 8.95 15.44
CA ASN A 50 8.55 7.81 14.85
C ASN A 50 9.38 6.52 14.74
N MET A 51 10.66 6.54 15.12
CA MET A 51 11.53 5.36 15.03
C MET A 51 11.53 4.64 16.37
N ILE A 52 11.52 3.31 16.32
CA ILE A 52 11.80 2.43 17.47
C ILE A 52 13.11 1.67 17.23
N SER A 53 13.56 0.93 18.24
CA SER A 53 14.73 0.04 18.14
C SER A 53 14.34 -1.38 18.52
N GLY A 54 14.90 -2.39 17.86
CA GLY A 54 14.63 -3.79 18.20
C GLY A 54 13.21 -4.25 17.86
N GLY A 55 12.53 -3.58 16.94
CA GLY A 55 11.17 -3.94 16.50
C GLY A 55 11.07 -5.35 15.90
N GLU A 56 12.19 -5.89 15.40
CA GLU A 56 12.31 -7.26 14.90
C GLU A 56 12.27 -8.32 16.02
N ILE A 57 12.47 -7.90 17.27
CA ILE A 57 12.34 -8.72 18.47
C ILE A 57 11.01 -8.42 19.16
N SER A 58 10.68 -7.13 19.36
CA SER A 58 9.52 -6.71 20.16
C SER A 58 8.19 -6.83 19.41
N GLY A 59 8.20 -6.72 18.07
CA GLY A 59 7.01 -6.75 17.23
C GLY A 59 6.10 -5.51 17.36
N LYS A 60 6.53 -4.47 18.08
CA LYS A 60 5.66 -3.33 18.42
C LYS A 60 5.26 -2.40 17.26
N ASN A 61 5.83 -2.61 16.07
CA ASN A 61 5.34 -1.96 14.86
C ASN A 61 4.03 -2.61 14.31
N PHE A 62 3.60 -3.73 14.88
CA PHE A 62 2.41 -4.46 14.46
C PHE A 62 1.30 -4.43 15.51
N LEU A 63 0.05 -4.40 15.05
CA LEU A 63 -1.13 -4.35 15.91
C LEU A 63 -1.56 -5.73 16.43
N MET A 64 -1.13 -6.80 15.75
CA MET A 64 -1.38 -8.20 16.09
C MET A 64 -0.07 -8.98 16.15
N LYS A 65 0.00 -9.95 17.06
CA LYS A 65 1.15 -10.86 17.17
C LYS A 65 1.29 -11.71 15.90
N GLU A 66 0.17 -12.15 15.35
CA GLU A 66 0.08 -12.94 14.12
C GLU A 66 0.66 -12.17 12.93
N THR A 67 0.36 -10.87 12.83
CA THR A 67 0.92 -9.99 11.79
C THR A 67 2.42 -9.84 11.93
N PHE A 68 2.94 -9.71 13.16
CA PHE A 68 4.38 -9.70 13.39
C PHE A 68 5.06 -11.02 12.99
N GLU A 69 4.48 -12.17 13.36
CA GLU A 69 5.00 -13.48 12.96
C GLU A 69 4.98 -13.66 11.44
N TYR A 70 3.92 -13.20 10.78
CA TYR A 70 3.83 -13.19 9.32
C TYR A 70 4.90 -12.30 8.68
N ALA A 71 5.14 -11.09 9.23
CA ALA A 71 6.21 -10.21 8.77
C ALA A 71 7.59 -10.88 8.86
N LYS A 72 7.92 -11.53 9.99
CA LYS A 72 9.16 -12.32 10.13
C LYS A 72 9.24 -13.44 9.10
N LYS A 73 8.14 -14.17 8.88
CA LYS A 73 8.07 -15.23 7.86
C LYS A 73 8.33 -14.68 6.46
N ARG A 74 7.78 -13.51 6.10
CA ARG A 74 8.01 -12.87 4.79
C ARG A 74 9.45 -12.45 4.60
N VAL A 75 10.06 -11.83 5.62
CA VAL A 75 11.48 -11.43 5.60
C VAL A 75 12.40 -12.64 5.44
N LYS A 76 12.13 -13.75 6.14
CA LYS A 76 12.92 -14.99 6.05
C LYS A 76 12.76 -15.69 4.71
N ASN A 77 11.56 -15.67 4.13
CA ASN A 77 11.23 -16.37 2.89
C ASN A 77 11.05 -15.38 1.72
N ARG A 78 11.85 -14.32 1.68
CA ARG A 78 11.86 -13.36 0.56
C ARG A 78 12.15 -14.12 -0.73
N LYS A 79 11.30 -13.95 -1.73
CA LYS A 79 11.54 -14.48 -3.07
C LYS A 79 12.59 -13.64 -3.78
N ASP A 80 13.19 -14.20 -4.83
CA ASP A 80 14.07 -13.45 -5.71
C ASP A 80 13.36 -12.18 -6.20
N ASN A 81 14.07 -11.05 -6.13
CA ASN A 81 13.62 -9.70 -6.46
C ASN A 81 12.69 -8.99 -5.46
N GLU A 82 12.16 -9.64 -4.43
CA GLU A 82 11.37 -8.96 -3.39
C GLU A 82 12.21 -7.91 -2.66
N THR A 83 11.65 -6.70 -2.49
CA THR A 83 12.34 -5.52 -1.98
C THR A 83 11.95 -5.15 -0.55
N ILE A 84 11.42 -6.12 0.22
CA ILE A 84 11.04 -5.91 1.63
C ILE A 84 12.27 -5.43 2.42
N ASP A 85 12.23 -4.16 2.85
CA ASP A 85 13.23 -3.55 3.73
C ASP A 85 12.90 -3.92 5.18
N GLU A 86 13.61 -4.91 5.68
CA GLU A 86 13.49 -5.43 7.04
C GLU A 86 13.62 -4.34 8.11
N PHE A 87 14.56 -3.40 7.95
CA PHE A 87 14.75 -2.35 8.94
C PHE A 87 13.55 -1.41 8.97
N ARG A 88 13.09 -0.97 7.79
CA ARG A 88 11.91 -0.13 7.63
C ARG A 88 10.66 -0.81 8.16
N LEU A 89 10.46 -2.09 7.82
CA LEU A 89 9.32 -2.91 8.22
C LEU A 89 9.21 -3.01 9.74
N PHE A 90 10.32 -3.23 10.44
CA PHE A 90 10.28 -3.46 11.88
C PHE A 90 10.42 -2.19 12.74
N ASN A 91 11.10 -1.15 12.26
CA ASN A 91 11.53 -0.04 13.12
C ASN A 91 10.97 1.34 12.75
N ASN A 92 10.33 1.51 11.59
CA ASN A 92 9.76 2.79 11.18
C ASN A 92 8.23 2.80 11.31
N LEU A 93 7.72 3.43 12.37
CA LEU A 93 6.27 3.52 12.63
C LEU A 93 5.51 4.36 11.58
N LEU A 94 6.22 5.24 10.87
CA LEU A 94 5.68 6.17 9.86
C LEU A 94 5.65 5.55 8.45
N SER A 95 6.11 4.31 8.29
CA SER A 95 6.23 3.68 6.98
C SER A 95 4.92 3.07 6.49
N SER A 96 4.61 3.22 5.19
CA SER A 96 3.47 2.52 4.56
C SER A 96 3.64 0.99 4.56
N MET A 97 4.87 0.48 4.44
CA MET A 97 5.15 -0.97 4.45
C MET A 97 4.53 -1.72 5.67
N PRO A 98 4.87 -1.44 6.94
CA PRO A 98 4.20 -2.06 8.09
C PRO A 98 2.72 -1.69 8.19
N MET A 99 2.30 -0.52 7.67
CA MET A 99 0.89 -0.14 7.61
C MET A 99 0.09 -1.09 6.72
N ALA A 100 0.61 -1.46 5.53
CA ALA A 100 0.00 -2.45 4.65
C ALA A 100 -0.15 -3.81 5.33
N PHE A 101 0.87 -4.27 6.07
CA PHE A 101 0.78 -5.50 6.86
C PHE A 101 -0.33 -5.42 7.93
N ASN A 102 -0.40 -4.30 8.65
CA ASN A 102 -1.44 -4.07 9.66
C ASN A 102 -2.85 -3.95 9.05
N LEU A 103 -2.98 -3.52 7.79
CA LEU A 103 -4.26 -3.42 7.09
C LEU A 103 -4.75 -4.76 6.55
N PHE A 104 -3.87 -5.54 5.91
CA PHE A 104 -4.31 -6.67 5.08
C PHE A 104 -4.05 -8.05 5.69
N HIS A 105 -3.06 -8.21 6.58
CA HIS A 105 -2.87 -9.50 7.24
C HIS A 105 -4.06 -9.92 8.13
N PRO A 106 -4.74 -9.02 8.88
CA PRO A 106 -5.96 -9.39 9.58
C PRO A 106 -7.05 -9.93 8.62
N LEU A 107 -7.20 -9.35 7.43
CA LEU A 107 -8.12 -9.85 6.41
C LEU A 107 -7.72 -11.21 5.84
N MET A 108 -6.41 -11.49 5.73
CA MET A 108 -5.94 -12.80 5.30
C MET A 108 -6.34 -13.88 6.30
N LEU A 109 -6.17 -13.63 7.60
CA LEU A 109 -6.61 -14.55 8.66
C LEU A 109 -8.13 -14.74 8.62
N LEU A 110 -8.89 -13.63 8.55
CA LEU A 110 -10.34 -13.70 8.51
C LEU A 110 -10.85 -14.36 7.23
N LEU A 111 -10.12 -14.32 6.12
CA LEU A 111 -10.51 -15.00 4.89
C LEU A 111 -10.46 -16.53 5.06
N GLU A 112 -9.52 -17.04 5.85
CA GLU A 112 -9.45 -18.47 6.20
C GLU A 112 -10.58 -18.89 7.15
N GLU A 113 -10.98 -18.00 8.07
CA GLU A 113 -12.00 -18.27 9.09
C GLU A 113 -13.44 -18.05 8.59
N ASN A 114 -13.69 -16.94 7.88
CA ASN A 114 -15.00 -16.49 7.44
C ASN A 114 -14.92 -15.71 6.11
N PRO A 115 -14.76 -16.44 4.97
CA PRO A 115 -14.58 -15.82 3.66
C PRO A 115 -15.79 -15.01 3.18
N GLU A 116 -17.01 -15.38 3.59
CA GLU A 116 -18.22 -14.64 3.26
C GLU A 116 -18.17 -13.23 3.85
N LYS A 117 -17.69 -13.11 5.09
CA LYS A 117 -17.60 -11.82 5.77
C LYS A 117 -16.55 -10.91 5.17
N VAL A 118 -15.40 -11.45 4.78
CA VAL A 118 -14.38 -10.70 4.01
C VAL A 118 -14.97 -10.25 2.69
N THR A 119 -15.63 -11.15 1.97
CA THR A 119 -16.24 -10.86 0.67
C THR A 119 -17.26 -9.72 0.75
N LEU A 120 -18.19 -9.77 1.71
CA LEU A 120 -19.19 -8.71 1.91
C LEU A 120 -18.53 -7.36 2.23
N THR A 121 -17.47 -7.37 3.04
CA THR A 121 -16.76 -6.16 3.44
C THR A 121 -15.98 -5.55 2.26
N ILE A 122 -15.24 -6.37 1.51
CA ILE A 122 -14.52 -5.95 0.29
C ILE A 122 -15.50 -5.40 -0.77
N ARG A 123 -16.68 -6.00 -0.92
CA ARG A 123 -17.72 -5.49 -1.82
C ARG A 123 -18.29 -4.14 -1.36
N SER A 124 -18.38 -3.93 -0.04
CA SER A 124 -18.90 -2.69 0.55
C SER A 124 -17.96 -1.51 0.30
N ILE A 125 -16.65 -1.74 0.32
CA ILE A 125 -15.65 -0.71 0.03
C ILE A 125 -15.45 -0.49 -1.48
N PHE A 126 -15.39 -1.54 -2.29
CA PHE A 126 -15.17 -1.45 -3.74
C PHE A 126 -16.46 -1.59 -4.55
N LYS A 127 -17.42 -0.67 -4.34
CA LYS A 127 -18.79 -0.75 -4.87
C LYS A 127 -18.89 -0.85 -6.39
N ASN A 128 -17.89 -0.34 -7.12
CA ASN A 128 -17.85 -0.32 -8.59
C ASN A 128 -17.03 -1.48 -9.18
N ILE A 129 -16.54 -2.40 -8.35
CA ILE A 129 -15.79 -3.59 -8.79
C ILE A 129 -16.71 -4.80 -8.60
N PRO A 130 -16.83 -5.72 -9.58
CA PRO A 130 -17.78 -6.84 -9.56
C PRO A 130 -17.35 -7.98 -8.62
N VAL A 131 -17.00 -7.66 -7.37
CA VAL A 131 -16.52 -8.64 -6.38
C VAL A 131 -17.67 -9.53 -5.93
N PHE A 132 -17.70 -10.77 -6.42
CA PHE A 132 -18.67 -11.78 -5.98
C PHE A 132 -18.10 -12.65 -4.86
N VAL A 133 -16.92 -13.24 -5.01
CA VAL A 133 -16.24 -14.05 -3.98
C VAL A 133 -14.77 -13.69 -3.92
N VAL A 134 -14.26 -13.27 -2.75
CA VAL A 134 -12.82 -13.09 -2.54
C VAL A 134 -12.18 -14.46 -2.37
N THR A 135 -11.13 -14.73 -3.17
CA THR A 135 -10.45 -16.03 -3.20
C THR A 135 -9.06 -15.98 -2.59
N LYS A 136 -8.42 -14.81 -2.59
CA LYS A 136 -7.08 -14.64 -2.03
C LYS A 136 -6.79 -13.20 -1.67
N ILE A 137 -6.07 -13.00 -0.58
CA ILE A 137 -5.42 -11.74 -0.23
C ILE A 137 -3.94 -12.01 -0.05
N GLY A 138 -3.08 -11.10 -0.53
CA GLY A 138 -1.64 -11.20 -0.34
C GLY A 138 -0.97 -9.85 -0.14
N LEU A 139 0.29 -9.89 0.31
CA LEU A 139 1.09 -8.75 0.72
C LEU A 139 2.49 -8.80 0.09
N GLU A 140 3.04 -7.63 -0.24
CA GLU A 140 4.39 -7.44 -0.79
C GLU A 140 4.64 -8.39 -1.97
N PHE A 141 3.83 -8.25 -3.02
CA PHE A 141 3.78 -9.22 -4.11
C PHE A 141 4.49 -8.69 -5.35
N ILE A 142 5.58 -9.38 -5.71
CA ILE A 142 6.21 -9.27 -7.03
C ILE A 142 5.98 -10.59 -7.76
N PRO A 143 5.32 -10.58 -8.93
CA PRO A 143 5.11 -11.81 -9.69
C PRO A 143 6.41 -12.30 -10.31
N THR A 144 6.65 -13.61 -10.26
CA THR A 144 7.90 -14.25 -10.68
C THR A 144 7.65 -15.25 -11.82
N PRO A 145 8.51 -15.33 -12.86
CA PRO A 145 9.71 -14.50 -13.09
C PRO A 145 9.34 -13.11 -13.62
N ILE A 146 10.05 -12.05 -13.20
CA ILE A 146 9.69 -10.64 -13.49
C ILE A 146 9.67 -10.32 -14.99
N GLU A 147 10.42 -11.10 -15.78
CA GLU A 147 10.58 -10.99 -17.23
C GLU A 147 9.27 -11.18 -17.99
N LYS A 148 8.31 -11.92 -17.41
CA LYS A 148 6.98 -12.13 -17.98
C LYS A 148 6.03 -10.95 -17.74
N TYR A 149 6.33 -10.12 -16.74
CA TYR A 149 5.42 -9.07 -16.24
C TYR A 149 5.91 -7.68 -16.65
N ALA A 150 6.31 -6.84 -15.69
CA ALA A 150 6.77 -5.47 -15.91
C ALA A 150 8.30 -5.33 -16.06
N LYS A 151 9.06 -6.44 -15.97
CA LYS A 151 10.53 -6.46 -16.04
C LYS A 151 11.23 -5.52 -15.06
N ASP A 152 10.56 -5.20 -13.95
CA ASP A 152 11.13 -4.40 -12.87
C ASP A 152 10.79 -5.02 -11.51
N LYS A 153 11.27 -4.38 -10.44
CA LYS A 153 11.03 -4.81 -9.05
C LYS A 153 9.88 -4.06 -8.40
N SER A 154 8.91 -3.58 -9.18
CA SER A 154 7.66 -3.04 -8.64
C SER A 154 6.92 -4.15 -7.90
N ALA A 155 6.38 -3.82 -6.73
CA ALA A 155 5.55 -4.71 -5.95
C ALA A 155 4.14 -4.14 -5.84
N MET A 156 3.15 -5.02 -5.73
CA MET A 156 1.86 -4.65 -5.17
C MET A 156 1.99 -4.73 -3.65
N ASP A 157 1.74 -3.63 -2.94
CA ASP A 157 1.78 -3.61 -1.46
C ASP A 157 0.81 -4.65 -0.90
N ALA A 158 -0.40 -4.70 -1.47
CA ALA A 158 -1.36 -5.77 -1.27
C ALA A 158 -2.08 -6.11 -2.58
N TYR A 159 -2.70 -7.28 -2.63
CA TYR A 159 -3.62 -7.63 -3.71
C TYR A 159 -4.79 -8.46 -3.20
N ILE A 160 -5.90 -8.40 -3.92
CA ILE A 160 -7.11 -9.18 -3.68
C ILE A 160 -7.47 -9.88 -5.00
N GLN A 161 -7.43 -11.22 -5.02
CA GLN A 161 -8.02 -11.99 -6.10
C GLN A 161 -9.46 -12.34 -5.74
N PHE A 162 -10.34 -12.26 -6.73
CA PHE A 162 -11.74 -12.56 -6.57
C PHE A 162 -12.33 -13.18 -7.83
N GLN A 163 -13.52 -13.76 -7.69
CA GLN A 163 -14.36 -14.16 -8.80
C GLN A 163 -15.57 -13.24 -8.89
N ASP A 164 -16.03 -12.96 -10.11
CA ASP A 164 -17.34 -12.33 -10.34
C ASP A 164 -18.49 -13.35 -10.29
N ASN A 165 -19.71 -12.90 -10.56
CA ASN A 165 -20.90 -13.75 -10.52
C ASN A 165 -20.95 -14.82 -11.63
N ASN A 166 -20.06 -14.75 -12.63
CA ASN A 166 -19.90 -15.75 -13.67
C ASN A 166 -18.75 -16.73 -13.37
N GLY A 167 -18.04 -16.54 -12.25
CA GLY A 167 -16.87 -17.34 -11.87
C GLY A 167 -15.56 -16.90 -12.54
N GLU A 168 -15.58 -15.79 -13.29
CA GLU A 168 -14.40 -15.25 -13.95
C GLU A 168 -13.45 -14.63 -12.92
N LYS A 169 -12.14 -14.82 -13.11
CA LYS A 169 -11.12 -14.38 -12.14
C LYS A 169 -10.68 -12.95 -12.39
N HIS A 170 -10.49 -12.20 -11.32
CA HIS A 170 -10.07 -10.80 -11.35
C HIS A 170 -9.03 -10.51 -10.26
N ILE A 171 -8.37 -9.36 -10.36
CA ILE A 171 -7.44 -8.85 -9.34
C ILE A 171 -7.67 -7.38 -9.02
N ILE A 172 -7.65 -7.03 -7.73
CA ILE A 172 -7.44 -5.67 -7.24
C ILE A 172 -6.01 -5.59 -6.72
N ALA A 173 -5.16 -4.83 -7.41
CA ALA A 173 -3.82 -4.48 -6.93
C ALA A 173 -3.90 -3.18 -6.11
N ILE A 174 -3.29 -3.19 -4.93
CA ILE A 174 -3.39 -2.09 -3.97
C ILE A 174 -2.01 -1.51 -3.74
N GLU A 175 -1.91 -0.20 -3.90
CA GLU A 175 -0.77 0.62 -3.48
C GLU A 175 -1.17 1.41 -2.23
N THR A 176 -0.44 1.26 -1.14
CA THR A 176 -0.68 1.99 0.10
C THR A 176 0.23 3.20 0.22
N LYS A 177 -0.36 4.33 0.59
CA LYS A 177 0.38 5.54 0.91
C LYS A 177 0.11 5.97 2.32
N TYR A 178 1.15 6.45 2.98
CA TYR A 178 0.99 7.18 4.23
C TYR A 178 1.63 8.56 4.13
N THR A 179 2.95 8.65 4.24
CA THR A 179 3.67 9.94 4.08
C THR A 179 4.61 9.99 2.90
N ASP A 180 4.78 8.86 2.20
CA ASP A 180 5.71 8.72 1.09
C ASP A 180 5.18 9.41 -0.17
N ILE A 181 6.01 10.25 -0.82
CA ILE A 181 5.68 10.91 -2.09
C ILE A 181 6.19 10.03 -3.24
N LEU A 182 5.30 9.44 -4.04
CA LEU A 182 5.66 8.50 -5.11
C LEU A 182 6.41 9.15 -6.28
N GLY A 183 6.24 10.46 -6.49
CA GLY A 183 6.73 11.16 -7.67
C GLY A 183 8.25 11.34 -7.79
N LEU A 184 9.03 10.86 -6.81
CA LEU A 184 10.49 10.99 -6.81
C LEU A 184 11.23 9.76 -7.36
N ASN A 185 10.54 8.62 -7.49
CA ASN A 185 11.15 7.36 -7.93
C ASN A 185 10.95 7.16 -9.44
N GLU A 186 11.69 7.93 -10.24
CA GLU A 186 11.75 7.77 -11.68
C GLU A 186 12.54 6.50 -12.03
N ALA A 187 11.99 5.66 -12.90
CA ALA A 187 12.71 4.48 -13.38
C ALA A 187 13.85 4.89 -14.34
N HIS A 188 15.07 4.47 -14.02
CA HIS A 188 16.20 4.54 -14.95
C HIS A 188 16.09 3.42 -15.99
N ASN A 189 16.41 3.70 -17.27
CA ASN A 189 16.32 2.73 -18.38
C ASN A 189 14.92 2.11 -18.56
N CYS A 190 13.87 2.94 -18.57
CA CYS A 190 12.47 2.48 -18.64
C CYS A 190 11.88 2.37 -20.06
N GLU A 191 12.70 2.34 -21.11
CA GLU A 191 12.21 2.31 -22.50
C GLU A 191 11.35 1.06 -22.79
N GLU A 192 11.72 -0.10 -22.24
CA GLU A 192 10.90 -1.31 -22.37
C GLU A 192 9.56 -1.15 -21.65
N GLN A 193 9.53 -0.59 -20.44
CA GLN A 193 8.29 -0.37 -19.70
C GLN A 193 7.39 0.67 -20.38
N LYS A 194 7.96 1.70 -21.00
CA LYS A 194 7.20 2.65 -21.80
C LYS A 194 6.52 1.95 -22.98
N GLN A 195 7.26 1.12 -23.71
CA GLN A 195 6.68 0.36 -24.81
C GLN A 195 5.60 -0.60 -24.31
N MET A 196 5.85 -1.34 -23.23
CA MET A 196 4.84 -2.21 -22.63
C MET A 196 3.57 -1.45 -22.21
N LEU A 197 3.72 -0.23 -21.68
CA LEU A 197 2.58 0.60 -21.29
C LEU A 197 1.76 1.04 -22.52
N ILE A 198 2.42 1.38 -23.62
CA ILE A 198 1.76 1.67 -24.91
C ILE A 198 1.02 0.41 -25.42
N ASP A 199 1.70 -0.75 -25.37
CA ASP A 199 1.16 -2.02 -25.86
C ASP A 199 -0.07 -2.49 -25.09
N THR A 200 -0.30 -2.02 -23.86
CA THR A 200 -1.55 -2.29 -23.12
C THR A 200 -2.79 -1.73 -23.83
N GLY A 201 -2.63 -0.73 -24.70
CA GLY A 201 -3.73 -0.07 -25.38
C GLY A 201 -4.68 0.74 -24.47
N LEU A 202 -4.31 0.95 -23.19
CA LEU A 202 -5.15 1.65 -22.21
C LEU A 202 -5.19 3.18 -22.41
N PHE A 203 -4.16 3.75 -23.03
CA PHE A 203 -3.95 5.18 -23.12
C PHE A 203 -4.29 5.75 -24.50
N CYS A 204 -4.60 7.04 -24.58
CA CYS A 204 -4.87 7.73 -25.83
C CYS A 204 -3.59 7.99 -26.67
N ALA A 205 -3.75 8.26 -27.97
CA ALA A 205 -2.61 8.52 -28.86
C ALA A 205 -1.75 9.74 -28.45
N GLU A 206 -2.34 10.73 -27.78
CA GLU A 206 -1.61 11.87 -27.24
C GLU A 206 -0.60 11.42 -26.18
N PHE A 207 -1.00 10.52 -25.27
CA PHE A 207 -0.13 9.96 -24.26
C PHE A 207 1.08 9.25 -24.87
N GLU A 208 0.86 8.43 -25.90
CA GLU A 208 1.93 7.71 -26.60
C GLU A 208 2.97 8.70 -27.14
N GLY A 209 2.52 9.76 -27.82
CA GLY A 209 3.39 10.82 -28.33
C GLY A 209 4.17 11.55 -27.23
N LEU A 210 3.51 11.86 -26.11
CA LEU A 210 4.15 12.52 -24.96
C LEU A 210 5.15 11.61 -24.24
N LEU A 211 4.86 10.31 -24.12
CA LEU A 211 5.72 9.32 -23.48
C LEU A 211 7.00 9.08 -24.29
N ILE A 212 6.87 8.91 -25.61
CA ILE A 212 8.01 8.78 -26.54
C ILE A 212 8.86 10.05 -26.54
N ALA A 213 8.23 11.22 -26.47
CA ALA A 213 8.92 12.51 -26.40
C ALA A 213 9.54 12.81 -25.02
N ASN A 214 9.50 11.89 -24.05
CA ASN A 214 9.98 12.08 -22.68
C ASN A 214 9.34 13.25 -21.93
N LYS A 215 8.11 13.64 -22.32
CA LYS A 215 7.34 14.71 -21.66
C LYS A 215 6.53 14.21 -20.47
N ILE A 216 6.24 12.90 -20.44
CA ILE A 216 5.64 12.22 -19.31
C ILE A 216 6.69 11.33 -18.65
N LYS A 217 6.77 11.42 -17.32
CA LYS A 217 7.64 10.58 -16.51
C LYS A 217 6.87 9.36 -16.02
N LEU A 218 7.48 8.18 -16.16
CA LEU A 218 6.91 6.92 -15.70
C LEU A 218 7.06 6.78 -14.18
N THR A 219 6.14 7.41 -13.44
CA THR A 219 6.10 7.35 -11.97
C THR A 219 5.61 6.00 -11.45
N GLN A 220 5.71 5.77 -10.13
CA GLN A 220 5.30 4.50 -9.51
C GLN A 220 3.83 4.13 -9.81
N ILE A 221 2.92 5.09 -9.91
CA ILE A 221 1.51 4.81 -10.23
C ILE A 221 1.33 4.23 -11.64
N TYR A 222 2.09 4.69 -12.63
CA TYR A 222 2.11 4.10 -13.96
C TYR A 222 2.71 2.69 -13.96
N ARG A 223 3.80 2.48 -13.20
CA ARG A 223 4.46 1.17 -13.06
C ARG A 223 3.55 0.15 -12.37
N ASN A 224 2.80 0.57 -11.36
CA ASN A 224 1.84 -0.29 -10.66
C ASN A 224 0.66 -0.65 -11.56
N LEU A 225 0.14 0.30 -12.34
CA LEU A 225 -0.90 0.03 -13.32
C LEU A 225 -0.39 -0.95 -14.40
N LEU A 226 0.82 -0.74 -14.92
CA LEU A 226 1.47 -1.66 -15.85
C LEU A 226 1.61 -3.06 -15.26
N LEU A 227 2.14 -3.17 -14.05
CA LEU A 227 2.32 -4.45 -13.37
C LEU A 227 0.98 -5.18 -13.19
N THR A 228 -0.04 -4.45 -12.77
CA THR A 228 -1.40 -4.96 -12.58
C THR A 228 -1.96 -5.52 -13.89
N GLU A 229 -1.78 -4.79 -14.98
CA GLU A 229 -2.31 -5.19 -16.27
C GLU A 229 -1.54 -6.33 -16.92
N ARG A 230 -0.21 -6.31 -16.82
CA ARG A 230 0.62 -7.43 -17.25
C ARG A 230 0.31 -8.70 -16.46
N TYR A 231 0.02 -8.58 -15.16
CA TYR A 231 -0.43 -9.70 -14.35
C TYR A 231 -1.77 -10.26 -14.85
N ARG A 232 -2.74 -9.39 -15.19
CA ARG A 232 -4.01 -9.80 -15.79
C ARG A 232 -3.81 -10.66 -17.03
N GLU A 233 -2.99 -10.19 -17.95
CA GLU A 233 -2.76 -10.83 -19.25
C GLU A 233 -2.03 -12.17 -19.10
N VAL A 234 -0.98 -12.22 -18.29
CA VAL A 234 -0.16 -13.44 -18.09
C VAL A 234 -0.96 -14.52 -17.37
N GLU A 235 -1.76 -14.14 -16.39
CA GLU A 235 -2.55 -15.08 -15.56
C GLU A 235 -3.94 -15.37 -16.14
N ASN A 236 -4.25 -14.85 -17.34
CA ASN A 236 -5.54 -14.99 -18.02
C ASN A 236 -6.73 -14.58 -17.14
N LEU A 237 -6.59 -13.45 -16.45
CA LEU A 237 -7.68 -12.86 -15.67
C LEU A 237 -8.63 -12.09 -16.60
N LYS A 238 -9.90 -12.08 -16.25
CA LYS A 238 -10.95 -11.37 -16.99
C LYS A 238 -10.73 -9.87 -16.96
N ASP A 239 -10.45 -9.32 -15.79
CA ASP A 239 -10.10 -7.91 -15.62
C ASP A 239 -9.17 -7.67 -14.43
N SER A 240 -8.69 -6.43 -14.32
CA SER A 240 -7.75 -5.95 -13.31
C SER A 240 -8.05 -4.52 -12.91
N TYR A 241 -7.82 -4.23 -11.62
CA TYR A 241 -8.12 -2.94 -11.00
C TYR A 241 -6.93 -2.51 -10.16
N SER A 242 -6.45 -1.29 -10.34
CA SER A 242 -5.45 -0.65 -9.48
C SER A 242 -6.12 0.33 -8.53
N VAL A 243 -5.84 0.19 -7.24
CA VAL A 243 -6.39 1.03 -6.17
C VAL A 243 -5.24 1.67 -5.41
N VAL A 244 -5.29 2.99 -5.25
CA VAL A 244 -4.43 3.70 -4.30
C VAL A 244 -5.19 3.91 -3.00
N LEU A 245 -4.65 3.42 -1.89
CA LEU A 245 -5.19 3.59 -0.55
C LEU A 245 -4.33 4.63 0.20
N SER A 246 -4.90 5.78 0.56
CA SER A 246 -4.16 6.87 1.21
C SER A 246 -5.01 7.65 2.21
N PRO A 247 -4.42 8.37 3.18
CA PRO A 247 -5.16 9.34 3.99
C PRO A 247 -5.91 10.34 3.13
N LYS A 248 -7.09 10.78 3.57
CA LYS A 248 -7.90 11.78 2.87
C LYS A 248 -7.15 13.10 2.67
N GLU A 249 -6.34 13.50 3.65
CA GLU A 249 -5.51 14.71 3.61
C GLU A 249 -4.16 14.52 2.89
N HIS A 250 -3.90 13.35 2.27
CA HIS A 250 -2.61 13.11 1.62
C HIS A 250 -2.35 14.13 0.49
N PRO A 251 -1.22 14.86 0.48
CA PRO A 251 -1.06 16.08 -0.32
C PRO A 251 -0.94 15.87 -1.83
N SER A 252 -0.67 14.64 -2.29
CA SER A 252 -0.40 14.37 -3.72
C SER A 252 -1.27 13.29 -4.37
N THR A 253 -2.10 12.55 -3.61
CA THR A 253 -2.79 11.38 -4.18
C THR A 253 -3.70 11.77 -5.35
N GLU A 254 -4.55 12.79 -5.18
CA GLU A 254 -5.48 13.24 -6.22
C GLU A 254 -4.74 13.69 -7.49
N LYS A 255 -3.68 14.49 -7.32
CA LYS A 255 -2.85 14.95 -8.45
C LYS A 255 -2.20 13.79 -9.20
N GLU A 256 -1.69 12.79 -8.48
CA GLU A 256 -1.04 11.62 -9.08
C GLU A 256 -2.04 10.72 -9.81
N ILE A 257 -3.21 10.46 -9.24
CA ILE A 257 -4.29 9.72 -9.91
C ILE A 257 -4.69 10.45 -11.19
N ARG A 258 -4.95 11.76 -11.08
CA ARG A 258 -5.32 12.60 -12.22
C ARG A 258 -4.26 12.57 -13.33
N SER A 259 -2.99 12.56 -12.95
CA SER A 259 -1.87 12.51 -13.92
C SER A 259 -1.87 11.26 -14.80
N VAL A 260 -2.54 10.18 -14.39
CA VAL A 260 -2.71 8.95 -15.18
C VAL A 260 -4.07 8.95 -15.86
N THR A 261 -5.15 9.25 -15.11
CA THR A 261 -6.52 9.15 -15.63
C THR A 261 -6.83 10.17 -16.72
N GLU A 262 -6.12 11.30 -16.77
CA GLU A 262 -6.22 12.29 -17.86
C GLU A 262 -5.89 11.69 -19.23
N TYR A 263 -5.05 10.65 -19.27
CA TYR A 263 -4.56 10.01 -20.48
C TYR A 263 -5.18 8.64 -20.77
N LEU A 264 -5.92 8.07 -19.82
CA LEU A 264 -6.65 6.81 -20.04
C LEU A 264 -7.79 7.04 -21.04
N LYS A 265 -8.02 6.07 -21.92
CA LYS A 265 -9.23 6.09 -22.74
C LYS A 265 -10.47 6.03 -21.83
N PRO A 266 -11.57 6.72 -22.15
CA PRO A 266 -12.75 6.79 -21.29
C PRO A 266 -13.29 5.43 -20.86
N GLU A 267 -13.24 4.43 -21.75
CA GLU A 267 -13.66 3.06 -21.47
C GLU A 267 -12.81 2.37 -20.40
N TYR A 268 -11.59 2.82 -20.12
CA TYR A 268 -10.67 2.25 -19.13
C TYR A 268 -10.51 3.10 -17.86
N ALA A 269 -11.29 4.18 -17.71
CA ALA A 269 -11.21 5.05 -16.54
C ALA A 269 -11.44 4.31 -15.20
N TYR A 270 -12.15 3.17 -15.25
CA TYR A 270 -12.41 2.33 -14.08
C TYR A 270 -11.18 1.54 -13.58
N LYS A 271 -10.12 1.40 -14.39
CA LYS A 271 -8.94 0.59 -14.04
C LYS A 271 -8.09 1.19 -12.93
N LEU A 272 -8.20 2.49 -12.67
CA LEU A 272 -7.46 3.17 -11.61
C LEU A 272 -8.41 3.98 -10.74
N SER A 273 -8.39 3.72 -9.43
CA SER A 273 -9.19 4.45 -8.46
C SER A 273 -8.40 4.74 -7.19
N ALA A 274 -8.94 5.62 -6.36
CA ALA A 274 -8.42 5.88 -5.02
C ALA A 274 -9.52 5.63 -3.98
N VAL A 275 -9.11 5.09 -2.83
CA VAL A 275 -9.95 4.91 -1.65
C VAL A 275 -9.22 5.57 -0.48
N THR A 276 -9.95 6.26 0.39
CA THR A 276 -9.32 6.86 1.57
C THR A 276 -9.06 5.78 2.62
N LEU A 277 -7.98 5.93 3.40
CA LEU A 277 -7.72 5.02 4.53
C LEU A 277 -8.87 5.08 5.54
N GLU A 278 -9.45 6.27 5.74
CA GLU A 278 -10.59 6.53 6.60
C GLU A 278 -11.80 5.70 6.18
N ASP A 279 -12.24 5.80 4.92
CA ASP A 279 -13.39 5.04 4.41
C ASP A 279 -13.14 3.52 4.47
N PHE A 280 -11.91 3.09 4.16
CA PHE A 280 -11.53 1.68 4.24
C PHE A 280 -11.62 1.18 5.68
N VAL A 281 -10.98 1.87 6.63
CA VAL A 281 -10.90 1.47 8.04
C VAL A 281 -12.28 1.54 8.71
N ASP A 282 -13.07 2.59 8.46
CA ASP A 282 -14.42 2.70 9.01
C ASP A 282 -15.33 1.58 8.47
N THR A 283 -15.19 1.20 7.19
CA THR A 283 -15.91 0.05 6.65
C THR A 283 -15.48 -1.24 7.36
N MET A 284 -14.20 -1.44 7.64
CA MET A 284 -13.72 -2.61 8.38
C MET A 284 -14.28 -2.66 9.80
N ILE A 285 -14.30 -1.52 10.51
CA ILE A 285 -14.86 -1.41 11.86
C ILE A 285 -16.35 -1.74 11.87
N GLN A 286 -17.11 -1.20 10.91
CA GLN A 286 -18.56 -1.40 10.84
C GLN A 286 -18.95 -2.81 10.42
N CYS A 287 -18.18 -3.39 9.50
CA CYS A 287 -18.57 -4.64 8.87
C CYS A 287 -17.95 -5.84 9.58
N LEU A 288 -16.70 -5.84 10.00
CA LEU A 288 -16.01 -7.05 10.45
C LEU A 288 -16.47 -7.54 11.84
N PRO A 289 -16.20 -8.82 12.20
CA PRO A 289 -16.44 -9.32 13.55
C PRO A 289 -15.67 -8.52 14.60
N GLU A 290 -16.21 -8.48 15.83
CA GLU A 290 -15.72 -7.61 16.92
C GLU A 290 -14.21 -7.66 17.12
N TYR A 291 -13.61 -8.86 17.15
CA TYR A 291 -12.17 -9.03 17.31
C TYR A 291 -11.36 -8.26 16.24
N TYR A 292 -11.74 -8.38 14.97
CA TYR A 292 -11.07 -7.67 13.88
C TYR A 292 -11.41 -6.19 13.88
N ALA A 293 -12.67 -5.82 14.15
CA ALA A 293 -13.08 -4.42 14.27
C ALA A 293 -12.21 -3.67 15.30
N GLN A 294 -11.92 -4.27 16.46
CA GLN A 294 -11.01 -3.70 17.47
C GLN A 294 -9.57 -3.51 16.97
N VAL A 295 -9.08 -4.36 16.06
CA VAL A 295 -7.77 -4.16 15.42
C VAL A 295 -7.79 -2.92 14.52
N TYR A 296 -8.87 -2.71 13.77
CA TYR A 296 -9.03 -1.53 12.93
C TYR A 296 -9.30 -0.25 13.73
N GLU A 297 -9.94 -0.34 14.89
CA GLU A 297 -10.02 0.77 15.85
C GLU A 297 -8.63 1.21 16.30
N ARG A 298 -7.79 0.27 16.73
CA ARG A 298 -6.38 0.55 17.08
C ARG A 298 -5.57 1.06 15.88
N PHE A 299 -5.91 0.64 14.67
CA PHE A 299 -5.32 1.19 13.45
C PHE A 299 -5.71 2.65 13.26
N ARG A 300 -7.00 2.99 13.41
CA ARG A 300 -7.51 4.36 13.31
C ARG A 300 -6.82 5.28 14.31
N GLU A 301 -6.79 4.89 15.59
CA GLU A 301 -6.07 5.63 16.65
C GLU A 301 -4.61 5.89 16.28
N ARG A 302 -3.96 4.90 15.67
CA ARG A 302 -2.54 4.99 15.35
C ARG A 302 -2.27 5.84 14.12
N TYR A 303 -3.06 5.73 13.06
CA TYR A 303 -2.71 6.25 11.73
C TYR A 303 -3.57 7.42 11.26
N LEU A 304 -4.75 7.64 11.84
CA LEU A 304 -5.77 8.55 11.28
C LEU A 304 -6.28 9.61 12.26
N GLU A 305 -6.06 9.45 13.56
CA GLU A 305 -6.42 10.47 14.58
C GLU A 305 -5.38 11.60 14.62
N PHE A 306 -5.44 12.49 13.65
CA PHE A 306 -4.52 13.65 13.55
C PHE A 306 -4.90 14.82 14.48
N GLU A 307 -5.98 14.71 15.26
CA GLU A 307 -6.57 15.76 16.12
C GLU A 307 -6.58 15.36 17.59
#